data_AF-A0A225D0Z8-F1
#
_entry.id   AF-A0A225D0Z8-F1
#
_cell.length_a   1.000
_cell.length_b   1.000
_cell.length_c   1.000
_cell.angle_alpha   90.00
_cell.angle_beta   90.00
_cell.angle_gamma   90.00
#
_symmetry.space_group_name_H-M   'P 1'
#
loop_
_entity.id
_entity.type
_entity.pdbx_description
1 polymer ?
#
loop_
_entity_poly.entity_id
_entity_poly.type
_entity_poly.pdbx_seq_one_letter_code
_entity_poly.pdbx_strand_id
1 'polypeptide(L)'
;MANEPTPPANPKDAHAGVAILIAVVLGLIGCGFLPPSCGKMLPVVGRHFAHYCDACGGDGKVRDACPTCHGHGYSGGTRCVTCGGAGKVEHVCRYCNGSGQKPAR
;
A
#
# COMPACT_ATOMS: atom_id res chain seq x y z
N MET A 1 -45.92 16.32 25.07
CA MET A 1 -45.47 15.41 26.14
C MET A 1 -45.32 14.04 25.51
N ALA A 2 -44.29 13.85 24.67
CA ALA A 2 -44.11 12.61 23.93
C ALA A 2 -43.26 11.66 24.79
N ASN A 3 -43.89 10.59 25.29
CA ASN A 3 -43.17 9.44 25.82
C ASN A 3 -42.75 8.59 24.62
N GLU A 4 -41.46 8.56 24.31
CA GLU A 4 -40.91 7.62 23.34
C GLU A 4 -40.74 6.24 24.00
N PRO A 5 -41.25 5.15 23.39
CA PRO A 5 -40.97 3.80 23.86
C PRO A 5 -39.49 3.48 23.66
N THR A 6 -38.81 3.04 24.73
CA THR A 6 -37.43 2.55 24.63
C THR A 6 -37.37 1.29 23.74
N PRO A 7 -36.39 1.17 22.84
CA PRO A 7 -36.23 0.00 21.97
C PRO A 7 -35.92 -1.27 22.78
N PRO A 8 -36.31 -2.46 22.29
CA PRO A 8 -36.09 -3.72 23.00
C PRO A 8 -34.59 -4.02 23.12
N ALA A 9 -34.13 -4.25 24.36
CA ALA A 9 -32.78 -4.70 24.64
C ALA A 9 -32.52 -6.02 23.90
N ASN A 10 -31.55 -6.00 22.98
CA ASN A 10 -31.16 -7.17 22.20
C ASN A 10 -30.31 -8.11 23.09
N PRO A 11 -30.68 -9.39 23.26
CA PRO A 11 -29.99 -10.32 24.18
C PRO A 11 -28.52 -10.64 23.80
N LYS A 12 -27.97 -10.04 22.75
CA LYS A 12 -26.60 -10.31 22.26
C LYS A 12 -25.54 -9.49 22.99
N ASP A 13 -25.94 -8.44 23.71
CA ASP A 13 -25.00 -7.48 24.30
C ASP A 13 -24.57 -7.86 25.73
N ALA A 14 -25.24 -8.83 26.37
CA ALA A 14 -24.95 -9.25 27.75
C ALA A 14 -23.82 -10.30 27.87
N HIS A 15 -23.41 -10.93 26.77
CA HIS A 15 -22.47 -12.06 26.79
C HIS A 15 -21.08 -11.72 26.25
N ALA A 16 -20.88 -10.52 25.70
CA ALA A 16 -19.60 -10.11 25.15
C ALA A 16 -18.50 -10.02 26.22
N GLY A 17 -18.81 -9.52 27.42
CA GLY A 17 -17.80 -9.31 28.47
C GLY A 17 -17.20 -10.60 29.05
N VAL A 18 -18.04 -11.61 29.31
CA VAL A 18 -17.61 -12.88 29.91
C VAL A 18 -16.88 -13.75 28.89
N ALA A 19 -17.31 -13.76 27.63
CA ALA A 19 -16.66 -14.52 26.57
C ALA A 19 -15.25 -13.99 26.26
N ILE A 20 -15.05 -12.67 26.30
CA ILE A 20 -13.74 -12.05 26.10
C ILE A 20 -12.79 -12.43 27.24
N LEU A 21 -13.23 -12.37 28.50
CA LEU A 21 -12.43 -12.77 29.65
C LEU A 21 -12.01 -14.25 29.57
N ILE A 22 -12.94 -15.15 29.23
CA ILE A 22 -12.64 -16.58 29.08
C ILE A 22 -11.65 -16.81 27.94
N ALA A 23 -11.81 -16.12 26.82
CA ALA A 23 -10.92 -16.27 25.66
C ALA A 23 -9.51 -15.67 25.89
N VAL A 24 -9.36 -14.66 26.74
CA VAL A 24 -8.06 -14.16 27.20
C VAL A 24 -7.40 -15.15 28.17
N VAL A 25 -8.14 -15.70 29.13
CA VAL A 25 -7.60 -16.68 30.11
C VAL A 25 -7.21 -18.00 29.43
N LEU A 26 -7.96 -18.45 28.43
CA LEU A 26 -7.65 -19.62 27.61
C LEU A 26 -6.59 -19.36 26.53
N GLY A 27 -6.06 -18.13 26.42
CA GLY A 27 -5.03 -17.77 25.44
C GLY A 27 -5.50 -17.78 23.98
N LEU A 28 -6.81 -17.77 23.73
CA LEU A 28 -7.41 -17.80 22.39
C LEU A 28 -7.42 -16.43 21.70
N ILE A 29 -7.30 -15.34 22.47
CA ILE A 29 -7.14 -13.98 21.93
C ILE A 29 -5.65 -13.60 22.04
N GLY A 30 -4.89 -13.95 21.01
CA GLY A 30 -3.56 -13.37 20.79
C GLY A 30 -3.65 -11.87 20.47
N CYS A 31 -2.55 -11.13 20.63
CA CYS A 31 -2.42 -9.68 20.45
C CYS A 31 -2.76 -9.17 19.03
N GLY A 32 -4.02 -9.28 18.60
CA GLY A 32 -4.43 -8.96 17.23
C GLY A 32 -5.87 -8.45 17.08
N PHE A 33 -6.62 -8.23 18.16
CA PHE A 33 -8.01 -7.75 18.07
C PHE A 33 -8.16 -6.25 18.30
N LEU A 34 -7.21 -5.45 17.78
CA LEU A 34 -7.44 -4.02 17.60
C LEU A 34 -7.83 -3.80 16.13
N PRO A 35 -9.05 -3.33 15.81
CA PRO A 35 -9.40 -3.03 14.43
C PRO A 35 -8.57 -1.82 13.97
N PRO A 36 -7.69 -1.94 12.96
CA PRO A 36 -6.97 -0.78 12.48
C PRO A 36 -7.88 -0.02 11.52
N SER A 37 -8.47 1.06 12.01
CA SER A 37 -8.90 2.15 11.15
C SER A 37 -7.69 2.67 10.37
N CYS A 38 -7.77 2.57 9.04
CA CYS A 38 -7.19 3.46 8.03
C CYS A 38 -5.80 4.05 8.31
N GLY A 39 -4.77 3.53 7.63
CA GLY A 39 -3.46 4.17 7.67
C GLY A 39 -2.37 3.47 6.89
N LYS A 40 -2.50 3.45 5.55
CA LYS A 40 -1.49 3.05 4.56
C LYS A 40 -1.14 1.56 4.54
N MET A 41 -1.39 0.95 3.39
CA MET A 41 -0.71 -0.24 2.90
C MET A 41 0.80 -0.02 2.99
N LEU A 42 1.40 -0.40 4.10
CA LEU A 42 2.85 -0.55 4.20
C LEU A 42 3.17 -1.81 3.40
N PRO A 43 3.96 -1.74 2.31
CA PRO A 43 4.37 -2.95 1.62
C PRO A 43 5.16 -3.81 2.62
N VAL A 44 4.55 -4.94 3.00
CA VAL A 44 5.11 -6.13 3.61
C VAL A 44 6.57 -5.98 4.04
N VAL A 45 6.80 -5.55 5.28
CA VAL A 45 8.09 -5.75 5.95
C VAL A 45 8.13 -7.21 6.41
N GLY A 46 8.20 -8.11 5.42
CA GLY A 46 8.32 -9.56 5.58
C GLY A 46 9.66 -10.02 5.04
N ARG A 47 10.73 -9.78 5.82
CA ARG A 47 11.96 -10.59 5.90
C ARG A 47 12.53 -11.27 4.63
N HIS A 48 12.52 -10.64 3.45
CA HIS A 48 13.37 -11.02 2.30
C HIS A 48 13.95 -9.80 1.54
N PHE A 49 14.33 -8.74 2.28
CA PHE A 49 15.03 -7.53 1.80
C PHE A 49 16.45 -7.79 1.23
N ALA A 50 16.78 -9.03 0.87
CA ALA A 50 18.13 -9.36 0.46
C ALA A 50 18.35 -9.24 -1.04
N HIS A 51 17.33 -9.15 -1.92
CA HIS A 51 17.60 -9.25 -3.37
C HIS A 51 16.81 -8.34 -4.31
N TYR A 52 16.06 -7.33 -3.85
CA TYR A 52 15.48 -6.37 -4.80
C TYR A 52 16.52 -5.32 -5.24
N CYS A 53 16.31 -4.73 -6.41
CA CYS A 53 17.18 -3.69 -6.95
C CYS A 53 16.78 -2.33 -6.40
N ASP A 54 17.63 -1.74 -5.55
CA ASP A 54 17.38 -0.44 -4.93
C ASP A 54 17.25 0.70 -5.95
N ALA A 55 17.95 0.61 -7.08
CA ALA A 55 17.92 1.64 -8.13
C ALA A 55 16.53 1.79 -8.78
N CYS A 56 15.68 0.75 -8.75
CA CYS A 56 14.30 0.82 -9.24
C CYS A 56 13.27 0.38 -8.19
N GLY A 57 13.64 0.30 -6.91
CA GLY A 57 12.73 -0.12 -5.84
C GLY A 57 12.15 -1.53 -6.00
N GLY A 58 12.70 -2.37 -6.88
CA GLY A 58 12.16 -3.69 -7.19
C GLY A 58 11.25 -3.76 -8.44
N ASP A 59 10.88 -2.63 -9.04
CA ASP A 59 9.93 -2.60 -10.17
C ASP A 59 10.54 -3.08 -11.50
N GLY A 60 11.87 -3.12 -11.59
CA GLY A 60 12.60 -3.43 -12.84
C GLY A 60 12.55 -2.30 -13.86
N LYS A 61 11.81 -1.23 -13.61
CA LYS A 61 11.67 -0.09 -14.51
C LYS A 61 11.83 1.22 -13.76
N VAL A 62 12.30 2.23 -14.47
CA VAL A 62 12.42 3.60 -13.95
C VAL A 62 11.68 4.55 -14.88
N ARG A 63 11.13 5.61 -14.29
CA ARG A 63 10.36 6.64 -14.99
C ARG A 63 11.07 7.96 -14.83
N ASP A 64 11.76 8.37 -15.87
CA ASP A 64 12.51 9.62 -15.89
C ASP A 64 11.79 10.70 -16.67
N ALA A 65 12.17 11.94 -16.39
CA ALA A 65 11.71 13.09 -17.14
C ALA A 65 12.07 12.90 -18.63
N CYS A 66 11.11 13.15 -19.51
CA CYS A 66 11.34 13.06 -20.93
C CYS A 66 12.41 14.09 -21.35
N PRO A 67 13.51 13.68 -21.99
CA PRO A 67 14.63 14.58 -22.30
C PRO A 67 14.23 15.67 -23.31
N THR A 68 13.29 15.39 -24.21
CA THR A 68 12.85 16.32 -25.25
C THR A 68 12.01 17.49 -24.70
N CYS A 69 11.26 17.25 -23.62
CA CYS A 69 10.39 18.26 -23.01
C CYS A 69 10.69 18.51 -21.54
N HIS A 70 11.85 18.04 -21.04
CA HIS A 70 12.32 18.20 -19.67
C HIS A 70 11.27 17.93 -18.57
N GLY A 71 10.34 16.99 -18.77
CA GLY A 71 9.28 16.71 -17.80
C GLY A 71 7.94 17.40 -18.06
N HIS A 72 7.89 18.39 -18.94
CA HIS A 72 6.69 19.23 -19.14
C HIS A 72 5.59 18.56 -19.96
N GLY A 73 5.93 17.57 -20.80
CA GLY A 73 5.00 16.93 -21.73
C GLY A 73 4.69 17.76 -22.98
N TYR A 74 5.10 19.02 -23.02
CA TYR A 74 4.92 19.94 -24.15
C TYR A 74 6.23 20.67 -24.43
N SER A 75 6.49 20.97 -25.70
CA SER A 75 7.63 21.78 -26.13
C SER A 75 7.17 22.74 -27.22
N GLY A 76 7.43 24.04 -27.06
CA GLY A 76 7.02 25.07 -28.02
C GLY A 76 5.51 25.11 -28.28
N GLY A 77 4.67 24.87 -27.26
CA GLY A 77 3.20 24.87 -27.39
C GLY A 77 2.61 23.62 -28.06
N THR A 78 3.44 22.66 -28.46
CA THR A 78 3.00 21.40 -29.09
C THR A 78 3.20 20.23 -28.14
N ARG A 79 2.31 19.23 -28.20
CA ARG A 79 2.42 17.99 -27.41
C ARG A 79 3.73 17.29 -27.76
N CYS A 80 4.53 16.95 -26.75
CA CYS A 80 5.78 16.25 -26.96
C CYS A 80 5.51 14.84 -27.48
N VAL A 81 5.94 14.57 -28.71
CA VAL A 81 5.74 13.27 -29.39
C VAL A 81 6.54 12.15 -28.72
N THR A 82 7.73 12.45 -28.20
CA THR A 82 8.62 11.45 -27.58
C THR A 82 7.99 10.77 -26.37
N CYS A 83 7.27 11.51 -25.53
CA CYS A 83 6.56 10.97 -24.38
C CYS A 83 5.05 10.96 -24.55
N GLY A 84 4.53 11.24 -25.75
CA GLY A 84 3.10 11.38 -26.01
C GLY A 84 2.39 12.33 -25.04
N GLY A 85 3.02 13.44 -24.63
CA GLY A 85 2.44 14.38 -23.66
C GLY A 85 2.54 14.00 -22.18
N ALA A 86 3.03 12.81 -21.83
CA ALA A 86 3.11 12.38 -20.42
C ALA A 86 4.17 13.13 -19.60
N GLY A 87 5.15 13.75 -20.27
CA GLY A 87 6.31 14.38 -19.65
C GLY A 87 7.35 13.39 -19.13
N LYS A 88 7.05 12.09 -19.12
CA LYS A 88 7.90 11.04 -18.56
C LYS A 88 8.08 9.92 -19.57
N VAL A 89 9.24 9.27 -19.54
CA VAL A 89 9.51 8.07 -20.32
C VAL A 89 9.90 6.93 -19.39
N GLU A 90 9.25 5.78 -19.56
CA GLU A 90 9.56 4.56 -18.83
C GLU A 90 10.65 3.81 -19.58
N HIS A 91 11.69 3.39 -18.86
CA HIS A 91 12.71 2.53 -19.43
C HIS A 91 13.15 1.45 -18.44
N VAL A 92 13.77 0.41 -19.00
CA VAL A 92 14.27 -0.73 -18.25
C VAL A 92 15.35 -0.27 -17.29
N CYS A 93 15.24 -0.64 -16.03
CA CYS A 93 16.28 -0.35 -15.04
C CYS A 93 17.56 -1.07 -15.45
N ARG A 94 18.60 -0.31 -15.79
CA ARG A 94 19.87 -0.85 -16.26
C ARG A 94 20.65 -1.61 -15.19
N TYR A 95 20.44 -1.28 -13.92
CA TYR A 95 21.13 -1.90 -12.79
C TYR A 95 20.71 -3.35 -12.53
N CYS A 96 19.44 -3.68 -12.82
CA CYS A 96 18.92 -5.04 -12.70
C CYS A 96 18.48 -5.64 -14.05
N ASN A 97 18.74 -4.94 -15.14
CA ASN A 97 18.34 -5.31 -16.49
C ASN A 97 16.85 -5.70 -16.59
N GLY A 98 15.98 -4.97 -15.89
CA GLY A 98 14.53 -5.23 -15.90
C GLY A 98 14.03 -6.25 -14.91
N SER A 99 14.90 -7.02 -14.25
CA SER A 99 14.49 -8.11 -13.35
C SER A 99 13.89 -7.62 -12.03
N GLY A 100 14.14 -6.36 -11.65
CA GLY A 100 13.78 -5.83 -10.33
C GLY A 100 14.63 -6.41 -9.20
N GLN A 101 15.60 -7.27 -9.49
CA GLN A 101 16.41 -7.96 -8.49
C GLN A 101 17.90 -7.64 -8.65
N LYS A 102 18.61 -7.51 -7.53
CA LYS A 102 20.07 -7.35 -7.56
C LYS A 102 20.71 -8.69 -8.00
N PRO A 103 21.77 -8.66 -8.81
CA PRO A 103 22.43 -9.89 -9.25
C PRO A 103 22.88 -10.70 -8.05
N ALA A 104 22.55 -12.00 -8.05
CA ALA A 104 23.07 -12.94 -7.07
C ALA A 104 24.58 -13.05 -7.28
N ARG A 105 25.35 -12.64 -6.27
CA ARG A 105 26.81 -12.69 -6.28
C ARG A 105 27.29 -14.08 -5.89
#